data_AF-A0AA49Q5N2-F1
#
_entry.id   AF-A0AA49Q5N2-F1
#
_cell.length_a   1.000
_cell.length_b   1.000
_cell.length_c   1.000
_cell.angle_alpha   90.00
_cell.angle_beta   90.00
_cell.angle_gamma   90.00
#
_symmetry.space_group_name_H-M   'P 1'
#
loop_
_entity.id
_entity.type
_entity.pdbx_description
1 polymer ?
#
loop_
_entity_poly.entity_id
_entity_poly.type
_entity_poly.pdbx_seq_one_letter_code
_entity_poly.pdbx_strand_id
1 'polypeptide(L)'
;MSHLSIDRLAAIADETPTPDEATHLAGCWDCRAEVAAYRRLARMSAMAPVPNEPLTAWSQLGPQLRAAGLIVDAPPAGAGARVQEDPRVIALDRRKPTLQVWAMRIAAGLALTVGGGAVGRMTAPELPGFDPTSIAAAAPVASYRSPDDAVRALTVAQQQYQSAAAFLASQDTTSRFIGLNRETYEARLAALDEIAALTRAALYRAPQDPMLNQYYLTTLGAREATLRELGASMPDTRRLERY
;
A
#
# COMPACT_ATOMS: atom_id res chain seq x y z
N MET A 1 11.48 12.98 37.89
CA MET A 1 12.65 12.42 37.16
C MET A 1 12.51 12.83 35.71
N SER A 2 13.58 13.27 35.06
CA SER A 2 13.56 13.63 33.64
C SER A 2 13.45 12.37 32.78
N HIS A 3 12.56 12.38 31.80
CA HIS A 3 12.43 11.30 30.81
C HIS A 3 13.62 11.28 29.84
N LEU A 4 13.87 10.12 29.23
CA LEU A 4 14.79 10.00 28.10
C LEU A 4 14.24 10.76 26.88
N SER A 5 15.14 11.25 26.03
CA SER A 5 14.74 11.90 24.77
C SER A 5 14.07 10.91 23.83
N ILE A 6 13.18 11.43 22.97
CA ILE A 6 12.48 10.65 21.95
C ILE A 6 13.47 9.90 21.04
N ASP A 7 14.52 10.58 20.57
CA ASP A 7 15.55 9.96 19.72
C ASP A 7 16.24 8.79 20.41
N ARG A 8 16.49 8.91 21.73
CA ARG A 8 17.14 7.83 22.48
C ARG A 8 16.18 6.67 22.75
N LEU A 9 14.90 6.95 23.02
CA LEU A 9 13.86 5.92 23.15
C LEU A 9 13.67 5.13 21.84
N ALA A 10 13.77 5.81 20.69
CA ALA A 10 13.74 5.18 19.38
C ALA A 10 14.98 4.27 19.17
N ALA A 11 16.19 4.76 19.48
CA ALA A 11 17.40 3.94 19.37
C ALA A 11 17.36 2.67 20.24
N ILE A 12 16.86 2.75 21.48
CA ILE A 12 16.70 1.58 22.38
C ILE A 12 15.70 0.54 21.84
N ALA A 13 14.85 0.91 20.88
CA ALA A 13 13.95 -0.05 20.24
C ALA A 13 14.73 -1.10 19.42
N ASP A 14 15.81 -0.68 18.77
CA ASP A 14 16.65 -1.49 17.88
C ASP A 14 17.96 -1.94 18.54
N GLU A 15 18.44 -1.22 19.56
CA GLU A 15 19.68 -1.49 20.29
C GLU A 15 19.43 -2.08 21.70
N THR A 16 20.46 -2.70 22.28
CA THR A 16 20.47 -3.05 23.70
C THR A 16 20.67 -1.80 24.56
N PRO A 17 19.79 -1.51 25.54
CA PRO A 17 19.95 -0.35 26.43
C PRO A 17 21.19 -0.50 27.31
N THR A 18 21.81 0.62 27.65
CA THR A 18 22.88 0.67 28.65
C THR A 18 22.34 0.34 30.05
N PRO A 19 23.20 -0.02 31.03
CA PRO A 19 22.74 -0.34 32.39
C PRO A 19 21.91 0.76 33.04
N ASP A 20 22.32 2.02 32.91
CA ASP A 20 21.62 3.17 33.48
C ASP A 20 20.24 3.38 32.83
N GLU A 21 20.14 3.18 31.52
CA GLU A 21 18.87 3.23 30.78
C GLU A 21 17.96 2.08 31.17
N ALA A 22 18.50 0.88 31.40
CA ALA A 22 17.73 -0.25 31.88
C ALA A 22 17.16 0.01 33.28
N THR A 23 17.95 0.59 34.18
CA THR A 23 17.48 1.03 35.51
C THR A 23 16.41 2.10 35.40
N HIS A 24 16.56 3.07 34.49
CA HIS A 24 15.53 4.07 34.23
C HIS A 24 14.22 3.46 33.70
N LEU A 25 14.30 2.57 32.71
CA LEU A 25 13.15 1.87 32.13
C LEU A 25 12.46 0.95 33.15
N ALA A 26 13.21 0.42 34.13
CA ALA A 26 12.65 -0.33 35.24
C ALA A 26 11.76 0.54 36.15
N GLY A 27 12.09 1.83 36.31
CA GLY A 27 11.36 2.78 37.16
C GLY A 27 10.36 3.72 36.46
N CYS A 28 10.46 3.92 35.14
CA CYS A 28 9.63 4.87 34.39
C CYS A 28 8.69 4.14 33.42
N TRP A 29 7.39 4.17 33.72
CA TRP A 29 6.36 3.52 32.90
C TRP A 29 6.21 4.18 31.52
N ASP A 30 6.22 5.52 31.44
CA ASP A 30 6.03 6.24 30.17
C ASP A 30 7.14 5.91 29.16
N CYS A 31 8.40 5.96 29.59
CA CYS A 31 9.54 5.61 28.74
C CYS A 31 9.49 4.13 28.30
N ARG A 32 9.04 3.22 29.16
CA ARG A 32 8.85 1.81 28.79
C ARG A 32 7.74 1.62 27.77
N ALA A 33 6.62 2.33 27.94
CA ALA A 33 5.50 2.28 27.01
C ALA A 33 5.91 2.78 25.62
N GLU A 34 6.72 3.83 25.55
CA GLU A 34 7.22 4.40 24.29
C GLU A 34 8.18 3.44 23.57
N VAL A 35 9.17 2.86 24.26
CA VAL A 35 10.07 1.85 23.67
C VAL A 35 9.27 0.64 23.17
N ALA A 36 8.23 0.22 23.90
CA ALA A 36 7.35 -0.86 23.46
C ALA A 36 6.53 -0.48 22.21
N ALA A 37 6.15 0.78 22.05
CA ALA A 37 5.50 1.29 20.85
C ALA A 37 6.44 1.25 19.65
N TYR A 38 7.68 1.74 19.78
CA TYR A 38 8.67 1.66 18.71
C TYR A 38 8.99 0.22 18.29
N ARG A 39 9.14 -0.70 19.25
CA ARG A 39 9.35 -2.13 18.94
C ARG A 39 8.15 -2.77 18.22
N ARG A 40 6.92 -2.34 18.53
CA ARG A 40 5.73 -2.77 17.77
C ARG A 40 5.78 -2.27 16.34
N LEU A 41 6.12 -1.01 16.12
CA LEU A 41 6.26 -0.42 14.79
C LEU A 41 7.31 -1.15 13.95
N ALA A 42 8.48 -1.42 14.54
CA ALA A 42 9.56 -2.16 13.87
C ALA A 42 9.16 -3.60 13.50
N ARG A 43 8.40 -4.28 14.37
CA ARG A 43 7.84 -5.60 14.03
C ARG A 43 6.81 -5.53 12.91
N MET A 44 5.93 -4.52 12.93
CA MET A 44 4.93 -4.34 11.87
C MET A 44 5.59 -4.04 10.51
N SER A 45 6.65 -3.23 10.48
CA SER A 45 7.38 -2.96 9.24
C SER A 45 8.15 -4.19 8.73
N ALA A 46 8.72 -5.01 9.63
CA ALA A 46 9.36 -6.26 9.26
C ALA A 46 8.39 -7.32 8.69
N MET A 47 7.12 -7.28 9.12
CA MET A 47 6.05 -8.15 8.59
C MET A 47 5.37 -7.59 7.35
N ALA A 48 5.65 -6.34 6.97
CA ALA A 48 5.11 -5.78 5.76
C ALA A 48 5.60 -6.63 4.57
N PRO A 49 4.71 -6.98 3.61
CA PRO A 49 5.14 -7.69 2.42
C PRO A 49 6.28 -6.90 1.78
N VAL A 50 7.41 -7.56 1.58
CA VAL A 50 8.53 -6.98 0.82
C VAL A 50 7.92 -6.54 -0.51
N PRO A 51 8.00 -5.25 -0.88
CA PRO A 51 7.54 -4.84 -2.20
C PRO A 51 8.24 -5.76 -3.21
N ASN A 52 7.46 -6.44 -4.05
CA ASN A 52 7.96 -7.40 -5.04
C ASN A 52 9.25 -6.86 -5.65
N GLU A 53 10.26 -7.73 -5.80
CA GLU A 53 11.50 -7.37 -6.47
C GLU A 53 11.15 -6.57 -7.73
N PRO A 54 11.58 -5.29 -7.82
CA PRO A 54 11.12 -4.44 -8.90
C PRO A 54 11.40 -5.17 -10.20
N LEU A 55 10.39 -5.23 -11.09
CA LEU A 55 10.47 -5.86 -12.42
C LEU A 55 11.60 -5.27 -13.30
N THR A 56 12.30 -4.27 -12.76
CA THR A 56 13.50 -3.65 -13.30
C THR A 56 14.54 -3.56 -12.19
N ALA A 57 15.59 -4.36 -12.27
CA ALA A 57 16.75 -4.17 -11.42
C ALA A 57 17.37 -2.79 -11.74
N TRP A 58 17.73 -2.01 -10.71
CA TRP A 58 18.37 -0.71 -10.91
C TRP A 58 19.66 -0.82 -11.75
N SER A 59 20.33 -1.97 -11.72
CA SER A 59 21.48 -2.30 -12.58
C SER A 59 21.14 -2.26 -14.08
N GLN A 60 19.90 -2.52 -14.48
CA GLN A 60 19.43 -2.44 -15.86
C GLN A 60 18.89 -1.04 -16.22
N LEU A 61 18.18 -0.38 -15.30
CA LEU A 61 17.61 0.95 -15.54
C LEU A 61 18.66 2.06 -15.53
N GLY A 62 19.62 2.01 -14.60
CA GLY A 62 20.62 3.07 -14.43
C GLY A 62 21.38 3.40 -15.73
N PRO A 63 21.90 2.41 -16.47
CA PRO A 63 22.53 2.65 -17.76
C PRO A 63 21.57 3.22 -18.82
N GLN A 64 20.32 2.72 -18.88
CA GLN A 64 19.33 3.19 -19.85
C GLN A 64 18.91 4.65 -19.59
N LEU A 65 18.74 5.02 -18.32
CA LEU A 65 18.41 6.38 -17.92
C LEU A 65 19.57 7.36 -18.15
N ARG A 66 20.83 6.92 -18.00
CA ARG A 66 22.00 7.72 -18.42
C ARG A 66 22.07 7.85 -19.94
N ALA A 67 21.84 6.78 -20.68
CA ALA A 67 21.81 6.80 -22.14
C ALA A 67 20.67 7.70 -22.68
N ALA A 68 19.53 7.74 -21.98
CA ALA A 68 18.43 8.64 -22.26
C ALA A 68 18.67 10.09 -21.77
N GLY A 69 19.80 10.39 -21.14
CA GLY A 69 20.15 11.72 -20.62
C GLY A 69 19.33 12.17 -19.41
N LEU A 70 18.59 11.26 -18.77
CA LEU A 70 17.74 11.56 -17.60
C LEU A 70 18.54 11.56 -16.29
N ILE A 71 19.63 10.81 -16.24
CA ILE A 71 20.61 10.85 -15.15
C ILE A 71 21.85 11.57 -15.67
N VAL A 72 22.10 12.75 -15.12
CA VAL A 72 23.36 13.48 -15.34
C VAL A 72 24.27 13.12 -14.17
N ASP A 73 25.37 12.41 -14.45
CA ASP A 73 26.39 12.19 -13.44
C ASP A 73 26.99 13.56 -13.07
N ALA A 74 27.00 13.87 -11.76
CA ALA A 74 27.58 15.12 -11.30
C ALA A 74 29.06 15.16 -11.72
N PRO A 75 29.54 16.26 -12.32
CA PRO A 75 30.95 16.36 -12.67
C PRO A 75 31.79 16.22 -11.40
N PRO A 76 32.97 15.58 -11.49
CA PRO A 76 33.85 15.44 -10.34
C PRO A 76 34.14 16.82 -9.74
N ALA A 77 33.86 16.97 -8.46
CA ALA A 77 34.14 18.18 -7.69
C ALA A 77 35.65 18.46 -7.74
N GLY A 78 36.08 19.25 -8.71
CA GLY A 78 37.50 19.52 -8.94
C GLY A 78 37.88 20.19 -10.24
N ALA A 79 37.00 20.22 -11.26
CA ALA A 79 37.29 20.93 -12.50
C ALA A 79 36.55 22.27 -12.56
N GLY A 80 37.20 23.32 -12.06
CA GLY A 80 36.77 24.69 -12.31
C GLY A 80 36.85 24.99 -13.80
N ALA A 81 35.71 25.01 -14.49
CA ALA A 81 35.61 25.46 -15.87
C ALA A 81 34.37 26.34 -16.03
N ARG A 82 34.69 27.62 -16.22
CA ARG A 82 33.89 28.77 -16.64
C ARG A 82 32.49 28.47 -17.17
N VAL A 83 31.52 29.11 -16.51
CA VAL A 83 30.14 29.31 -16.94
C VAL A 83 30.11 29.89 -18.35
N GLN A 84 29.55 29.14 -19.29
CA GLN A 84 29.03 29.68 -20.54
C GLN A 84 27.51 29.64 -20.44
N GLU A 85 26.93 30.84 -20.34
CA GLU A 85 25.49 31.07 -20.30
C GLU A 85 24.89 30.72 -21.67
N ASP A 86 23.91 29.81 -21.69
CA ASP A 86 22.91 29.77 -22.74
C ASP A 86 21.51 29.59 -22.08
N PRO A 87 20.49 30.39 -22.42
CA PRO A 87 19.45 30.76 -21.47
C PRO A 87 18.14 30.02 -21.74
N ARG A 88 17.93 28.82 -21.16
CA ARG A 88 16.57 28.22 -21.04
C ARG A 88 16.43 27.34 -19.80
N VAL A 89 16.56 27.93 -18.62
CA VAL A 89 16.00 27.34 -17.40
C VAL A 89 15.24 28.45 -16.67
N ILE A 90 13.92 28.31 -16.60
CA ILE A 90 13.08 29.19 -15.80
C ILE A 90 13.44 28.94 -14.34
N ALA A 91 14.15 29.87 -13.72
CA ALA A 91 14.36 29.87 -12.29
C ALA A 91 13.00 30.05 -11.60
N LEU A 92 12.50 28.99 -10.95
CA LEU A 92 11.40 29.11 -10.02
C LEU A 92 11.87 29.95 -8.84
N ASP A 93 11.42 31.20 -8.86
CA ASP A 93 11.73 32.21 -7.86
C ASP A 93 11.30 31.69 -6.48
N ARG A 94 12.28 31.35 -5.65
CA ARG A 94 12.09 30.76 -4.32
C ARG A 94 11.58 31.85 -3.38
N ARG A 95 10.28 32.16 -3.46
CA ARG A 95 9.62 33.08 -2.52
C ARG A 95 9.78 32.51 -1.11
N LYS A 96 10.61 33.18 -0.30
CA LYS A 96 10.78 32.86 1.12
C LYS A 96 9.41 33.01 1.81
N PRO A 97 8.85 31.94 2.39
CA PRO A 97 7.60 32.08 3.13
C PRO A 97 7.86 32.96 4.35
N THR A 98 7.04 33.99 4.54
CA THR A 98 7.15 34.88 5.68
C THR A 98 6.86 34.11 6.97
N LEU A 99 7.65 34.40 8.00
CA LEU A 99 7.66 33.75 9.33
C LEU A 99 6.24 33.61 9.96
N GLN A 100 5.34 34.51 9.58
CA GLN A 100 3.96 34.60 10.03
C GLN A 100 3.07 33.43 9.55
N VAL A 101 3.31 32.88 8.35
CA VAL A 101 2.54 31.74 7.82
C VAL A 101 2.96 30.41 8.48
N TRP A 102 4.22 30.33 8.94
CA TRP A 102 4.72 29.17 9.68
C TRP A 102 4.17 29.13 11.11
N ALA A 103 4.13 30.28 11.79
CA ALA A 103 3.58 30.38 13.14
C ALA A 103 2.09 30.00 13.23
N MET A 104 1.29 30.37 12.23
CA MET A 104 -0.16 30.09 12.22
C MET A 104 -0.48 28.59 12.03
N ARG A 105 0.39 27.85 11.32
CA ARG A 105 0.22 26.39 11.12
C ARG A 105 0.56 25.56 12.36
N ILE A 106 1.52 26.02 13.17
CA ILE A 106 1.86 25.37 14.44
C ILE A 106 0.72 25.50 15.46
N ALA A 107 0.09 26.68 15.54
CA ALA A 107 -1.01 26.93 16.47
C ALA A 107 -2.24 26.04 16.17
N ALA A 108 -2.59 25.87 14.89
CA ALA A 108 -3.70 25.01 14.48
C ALA A 108 -3.44 23.52 14.76
N GLY A 109 -2.18 23.06 14.61
CA GLY A 109 -1.79 21.68 14.92
C GLY A 109 -1.88 21.36 16.41
N LEU A 110 -1.47 22.29 17.29
CA LEU A 110 -1.55 22.13 18.74
C LEU A 110 -2.99 22.10 19.27
N ALA A 111 -3.90 22.87 18.68
CA ALA A 111 -5.31 22.85 19.07
C ALA A 111 -6.00 21.51 18.75
N LEU A 112 -5.67 20.89 17.61
CA LEU A 112 -6.24 19.61 17.19
C LEU A 112 -5.73 18.42 18.01
N THR A 113 -4.45 18.43 18.41
CA THR A 113 -3.84 17.32 19.18
C THR A 113 -4.27 17.32 20.65
N VAL A 114 -4.42 18.49 21.27
CA VAL A 114 -4.88 18.59 22.67
C VAL A 114 -6.39 18.31 22.78
N GLY A 115 -7.19 18.72 21.79
CA GLY A 115 -8.64 18.45 21.79
C GLY A 115 -9.00 16.99 21.51
N GLY A 116 -8.29 16.31 20.61
CA GLY A 116 -8.60 14.92 20.23
C GLY A 116 -8.22 13.87 21.27
N GLY A 117 -7.17 14.11 22.07
CA GLY A 117 -6.63 13.12 23.01
C GLY A 117 -7.50 12.86 24.25
N ALA A 118 -8.32 13.82 24.66
CA ALA A 118 -9.17 13.69 25.86
C ALA A 118 -10.46 12.89 25.60
N VAL A 119 -11.06 13.03 24.41
CA VAL A 119 -12.33 12.36 24.07
C VAL A 119 -12.11 10.88 23.74
N GLY A 120 -11.00 10.52 23.08
CA GLY A 120 -10.73 9.14 22.66
C GLY A 120 -10.45 8.15 23.79
N ARG A 121 -10.03 8.62 24.98
CA ARG A 121 -9.77 7.73 26.13
C ARG A 121 -11.03 7.34 26.90
N MET A 122 -12.12 8.09 26.79
CA MET A 122 -13.36 7.79 27.53
C MET A 122 -14.28 6.80 26.80
N THR A 123 -13.99 6.46 25.53
CA THR A 123 -14.84 5.58 24.71
C THR A 123 -14.15 4.28 24.29
N ALA A 124 -12.94 4.00 24.78
CA ALA A 124 -12.22 2.78 24.41
C ALA A 124 -12.71 1.60 25.28
N PRO A 125 -13.33 0.55 24.71
CA PRO A 125 -13.61 -0.68 25.43
C PRO A 125 -12.30 -1.36 25.83
N GLU A 126 -12.28 -2.00 27.00
CA GLU A 126 -11.15 -2.85 27.43
C GLU A 126 -10.93 -3.97 26.39
N LEU A 127 -9.76 -3.95 25.76
CA LEU A 127 -9.35 -5.00 24.81
C LEU A 127 -9.05 -6.28 25.60
N PRO A 128 -9.59 -7.45 25.19
CA PRO A 128 -9.24 -8.72 25.79
C PRO A 128 -7.74 -9.00 25.62
N GLY A 129 -7.14 -9.60 26.65
CA GLY A 129 -5.70 -9.85 26.75
C GLY A 129 -5.11 -10.48 25.50
N PHE A 130 -4.03 -9.89 25.00
CA PHE A 130 -3.29 -10.37 23.85
C PHE A 130 -2.49 -11.62 24.25
N ASP A 131 -2.92 -12.79 23.77
CA ASP A 131 -2.16 -14.04 23.92
C ASP A 131 -1.12 -14.12 22.79
N PRO A 132 0.19 -13.93 23.07
CA PRO A 132 1.24 -13.89 22.05
C PRO A 132 1.44 -15.23 21.33
N THR A 133 0.80 -16.31 21.81
CA THR A 133 0.82 -17.64 21.22
C THR A 133 -0.11 -17.78 20.00
N SER A 134 -0.93 -16.77 19.72
CA SER A 134 -1.91 -16.76 18.62
C SER A 134 -1.41 -16.15 17.31
N ILE A 135 -0.14 -15.72 17.23
CA ILE A 135 0.49 -15.38 15.96
C ILE A 135 0.60 -16.69 15.19
N ALA A 136 -0.36 -16.95 14.30
CA ALA A 136 -0.30 -18.04 13.34
C ALA A 136 1.09 -17.99 12.70
N ALA A 137 1.91 -19.01 12.98
CA ALA A 137 3.21 -19.15 12.36
C ALA A 137 3.02 -18.96 10.85
N ALA A 138 3.77 -18.04 10.25
CA ALA A 138 3.76 -17.85 8.81
C ALA A 138 3.95 -19.23 8.17
N ALA A 139 2.92 -19.68 7.46
CA ALA A 139 2.97 -21.00 6.83
C ALA A 139 4.24 -21.05 5.96
N PRO A 140 5.04 -22.13 6.04
CA PRO A 140 6.22 -22.25 5.22
C PRO A 140 5.84 -22.05 3.74
N VAL A 141 6.69 -21.35 2.99
CA VAL A 141 6.52 -21.20 1.53
C VAL A 141 6.33 -22.61 0.96
N ALA A 142 5.19 -22.85 0.32
CA ALA A 142 4.82 -24.18 -0.12
C ALA A 142 5.87 -24.72 -1.10
N SER A 143 6.56 -25.80 -0.72
CA SER A 143 7.44 -26.54 -1.62
C SER A 143 6.65 -27.65 -2.29
N TYR A 144 6.61 -27.67 -3.62
CA TYR A 144 5.87 -28.66 -4.40
C TYR A 144 6.75 -29.82 -4.81
N ARG A 145 6.22 -31.05 -4.75
CA ARG A 145 6.98 -32.26 -5.11
C ARG A 145 6.89 -32.57 -6.60
N SER A 146 5.91 -32.01 -7.31
CA SER A 146 5.72 -32.15 -8.74
C SER A 146 4.92 -30.97 -9.33
N PRO A 147 4.93 -30.77 -10.66
CA PRO A 147 4.10 -29.75 -11.33
C PRO A 147 2.60 -29.92 -11.07
N ASP A 148 2.08 -31.16 -11.04
CA ASP A 148 0.67 -31.44 -10.78
C ASP A 148 0.24 -31.09 -9.34
N ASP A 149 1.17 -31.21 -8.40
CA ASP A 149 0.99 -30.77 -7.01
C ASP A 149 0.89 -29.23 -6.94
N ALA A 150 1.76 -28.52 -7.67
CA ALA A 150 1.71 -27.06 -7.77
C ALA A 150 0.42 -26.55 -8.43
N VAL A 151 -0.04 -27.18 -9.52
CA VAL A 151 -1.29 -26.80 -10.21
C VAL A 151 -2.52 -27.03 -9.31
N ARG A 152 -2.56 -28.13 -8.55
CA ARG A 152 -3.61 -28.35 -7.56
C ARG A 152 -3.59 -27.31 -6.45
N ALA A 153 -2.41 -27.04 -5.89
CA ALA A 153 -2.26 -26.03 -4.85
C ALA A 153 -2.67 -24.63 -5.35
N LEU A 154 -2.31 -24.28 -6.59
CA LEU A 154 -2.73 -23.02 -7.22
C LEU A 154 -4.26 -22.94 -7.35
N THR A 155 -4.91 -24.00 -7.83
CA THR A 155 -6.38 -24.05 -7.94
C THR A 155 -7.07 -23.84 -6.59
N VAL A 156 -6.56 -24.50 -5.54
CA VAL A 156 -7.08 -24.35 -4.17
C VAL A 156 -6.86 -22.93 -3.66
N ALA A 157 -5.68 -22.36 -3.87
CA ALA A 157 -5.37 -20.99 -3.45
C ALA A 157 -6.25 -19.96 -4.16
N GLN A 158 -6.54 -20.15 -5.45
CA GLN A 158 -7.46 -19.29 -6.20
C GLN A 158 -8.88 -19.34 -5.62
N GLN A 159 -9.38 -20.54 -5.29
CA GLN A 159 -10.69 -20.70 -4.65
C GLN A 159 -10.73 -20.04 -3.26
N GLN A 160 -9.67 -20.20 -2.46
CA GLN A 160 -9.54 -19.56 -1.15
C GLN A 160 -9.50 -18.03 -1.26
N TYR A 161 -8.78 -17.48 -2.24
CA TYR A 161 -8.77 -16.05 -2.49
C TYR A 161 -10.17 -15.53 -2.87
N GLN A 162 -10.86 -16.23 -3.78
CA GLN A 162 -12.21 -15.85 -4.20
C GLN A 162 -13.21 -15.87 -3.05
N SER A 163 -13.17 -16.90 -2.19
CA SER A 163 -14.05 -16.99 -1.03
C SER A 163 -13.74 -15.93 0.03
N ALA A 164 -12.45 -15.65 0.29
CA ALA A 164 -12.03 -14.59 1.18
C ALA A 164 -12.46 -13.21 0.67
N ALA A 165 -12.30 -12.95 -0.63
CA ALA A 165 -12.74 -11.69 -1.25
C ALA A 165 -14.26 -11.51 -1.14
N ALA A 166 -15.05 -12.56 -1.39
CA ALA A 166 -16.50 -12.52 -1.23
C ALA A 166 -16.92 -12.28 0.23
N PHE A 167 -16.24 -12.94 1.18
CA PHE A 167 -16.48 -12.71 2.60
C PHE A 167 -16.15 -11.27 3.01
N LEU A 168 -15.01 -10.74 2.60
CA LEU A 168 -14.61 -9.35 2.88
C LEU A 168 -15.60 -8.35 2.28
N ALA A 169 -16.06 -8.59 1.05
CA ALA A 169 -17.10 -7.77 0.43
C ALA A 169 -18.43 -7.81 1.21
N SER A 170 -18.76 -8.93 1.85
CA SER A 170 -19.96 -9.06 2.69
C SER A 170 -19.84 -8.40 4.06
N GLN A 171 -18.61 -8.24 4.58
CA GLN A 171 -18.32 -7.65 5.89
C GLN A 171 -18.08 -6.13 5.82
N ASP A 172 -17.83 -5.58 4.64
CA ASP A 172 -17.70 -4.14 4.45
C ASP A 172 -19.07 -3.45 4.60
N THR A 173 -19.40 -3.14 5.85
CA THR A 173 -20.61 -2.41 6.26
C THR A 173 -20.34 -0.92 6.45
N THR A 174 -19.16 -0.44 6.05
CA THR A 174 -18.80 0.97 6.18
C THR A 174 -19.74 1.79 5.30
N SER A 175 -20.42 2.77 5.87
CA SER A 175 -21.41 3.65 5.22
C SER A 175 -20.88 4.56 4.08
N ARG A 176 -19.72 4.22 3.50
CA ARG A 176 -19.25 4.66 2.18
C ARG A 176 -19.48 3.62 1.07
N PHE A 177 -19.94 2.42 1.42
CA PHE A 177 -20.22 1.31 0.52
C PHE A 177 -21.73 1.09 0.42
N ILE A 178 -22.36 1.68 -0.60
CA ILE A 178 -23.57 1.13 -1.21
C ILE A 178 -23.07 0.51 -2.52
N GLY A 179 -22.52 -0.71 -2.45
CA GLY A 179 -21.86 -1.38 -3.56
C GLY A 179 -20.59 -0.67 -4.05
N LEU A 180 -19.87 -1.30 -4.99
CA LEU A 180 -19.04 -0.52 -5.90
C LEU A 180 -19.97 0.60 -6.44
N ASN A 181 -19.57 1.86 -6.29
CA ASN A 181 -20.37 2.94 -6.87
C ASN A 181 -20.41 2.76 -8.40
N ARG A 182 -21.42 3.34 -9.04
CA ARG A 182 -21.61 3.25 -10.50
C ARG A 182 -20.31 3.54 -11.27
N GLU A 183 -19.55 4.55 -10.84
CA GLU A 183 -18.28 4.94 -11.44
C GLU A 183 -17.24 3.82 -11.40
N THR A 184 -17.18 3.06 -10.31
CA THR A 184 -16.22 1.95 -10.19
C THR A 184 -16.64 0.75 -11.05
N TYR A 185 -17.94 0.49 -11.18
CA TYR A 185 -18.43 -0.53 -12.13
C TYR A 185 -18.19 -0.11 -13.58
N GLU A 186 -18.38 1.16 -13.93
CA GLU A 186 -18.09 1.70 -15.26
C GLU A 186 -16.58 1.63 -15.57
N ALA A 187 -15.73 1.99 -14.61
CA ALA A 187 -14.27 1.86 -14.73
C ALA A 187 -13.84 0.39 -14.90
N ARG A 188 -14.43 -0.53 -14.12
CA ARG A 188 -14.20 -1.96 -14.27
C ARG A 188 -14.64 -2.47 -15.65
N LEU A 189 -15.81 -2.03 -16.13
CA LEU A 189 -16.33 -2.43 -17.43
C LEU A 189 -15.42 -1.97 -18.57
N ALA A 190 -14.95 -0.71 -18.52
CA ALA A 190 -14.01 -0.16 -19.48
C ALA A 190 -12.69 -0.95 -19.52
N ALA A 191 -12.14 -1.31 -18.35
CA ALA A 191 -10.95 -2.14 -18.27
C ALA A 191 -11.18 -3.56 -18.83
N LEU A 192 -12.33 -4.18 -18.54
CA LEU A 192 -12.67 -5.50 -19.07
C LEU A 192 -12.87 -5.47 -20.59
N ASP A 193 -13.42 -4.39 -21.14
CA ASP A 193 -13.55 -4.18 -22.59
C ASP A 193 -12.17 -4.09 -23.27
N GLU A 194 -11.23 -3.37 -22.65
CA GLU A 194 -9.85 -3.25 -23.16
C GLU A 194 -9.13 -4.62 -23.14
N ILE A 195 -9.25 -5.37 -22.04
CA ILE A 195 -8.66 -6.72 -21.92
C ILE A 195 -9.30 -7.68 -22.94
N ALA A 196 -10.61 -7.62 -23.15
CA ALA A 196 -11.31 -8.44 -24.12
C ALA A 196 -10.84 -8.14 -25.56
N ALA A 197 -10.63 -6.86 -25.89
CA ALA A 197 -10.08 -6.47 -27.18
C ALA A 197 -8.65 -6.98 -27.38
N LEU A 198 -7.80 -6.86 -26.36
CA LEU A 198 -6.41 -7.30 -26.40
C LEU A 198 -6.30 -8.83 -26.52
N THR A 199 -7.07 -9.58 -25.74
CA THR A 199 -7.09 -11.05 -25.79
C THR A 199 -7.68 -11.56 -27.10
N ARG A 200 -8.71 -10.90 -27.66
CA ARG A 200 -9.22 -11.21 -29.01
C ARG A 200 -8.15 -10.98 -30.09
N ALA A 201 -7.41 -9.87 -30.02
CA ALA A 201 -6.32 -9.61 -30.94
C ALA A 201 -5.19 -10.65 -30.84
N ALA A 202 -4.90 -11.15 -29.63
CA ALA A 202 -3.96 -12.24 -29.42
C ALA A 202 -4.47 -13.57 -30.01
N LEU A 203 -5.76 -13.89 -29.84
CA LEU A 203 -6.41 -15.07 -30.42
C LEU A 203 -6.37 -15.08 -31.94
N TYR A 204 -6.52 -13.93 -32.61
CA TYR A 204 -6.36 -13.88 -34.07
C TYR A 204 -4.96 -14.28 -34.55
N ARG A 205 -3.93 -14.04 -33.74
CA ARG A 205 -2.54 -14.44 -34.05
C ARG A 205 -2.28 -15.91 -33.73
N ALA A 206 -2.96 -16.45 -32.73
CA ALA A 206 -2.80 -17.83 -32.26
C ALA A 206 -4.18 -18.49 -32.02
N PRO A 207 -4.93 -18.83 -33.08
CA PRO A 207 -6.33 -19.26 -32.99
C PRO A 207 -6.53 -20.61 -32.31
N GLN A 208 -5.46 -21.40 -32.17
CA GLN A 208 -5.50 -22.71 -31.51
C GLN A 208 -4.85 -22.72 -30.13
N ASP A 209 -4.49 -21.55 -29.58
CA ASP A 209 -3.93 -21.45 -28.23
C ASP A 209 -5.06 -21.58 -27.19
N PRO A 210 -5.10 -22.68 -26.40
CA PRO A 210 -6.16 -22.91 -25.43
C PRO A 210 -6.11 -21.93 -24.25
N MET A 211 -4.93 -21.41 -23.90
CA MET A 211 -4.75 -20.49 -22.78
C MET A 211 -5.29 -19.10 -23.13
N LEU A 212 -4.97 -18.60 -24.33
CA LEU A 212 -5.52 -17.32 -24.81
C LEU A 212 -7.05 -17.37 -24.95
N ASN A 213 -7.58 -18.51 -25.39
CA ASN A 213 -9.03 -18.71 -25.46
C ASN A 213 -9.67 -18.67 -24.06
N GLN A 214 -9.05 -19.31 -23.08
CA GLN A 214 -9.52 -19.28 -21.70
C GLN A 214 -9.52 -17.87 -21.10
N TYR A 215 -8.47 -17.07 -21.35
CA TYR A 215 -8.41 -15.69 -20.87
C TYR A 215 -9.49 -14.81 -21.49
N TYR A 216 -9.74 -14.96 -22.79
CA TYR A 216 -10.81 -14.23 -23.47
C TYR A 216 -12.19 -14.59 -22.90
N LEU A 217 -12.50 -15.89 -22.78
CA LEU A 217 -13.78 -16.35 -22.23
C LEU A 217 -13.99 -15.93 -20.76
N THR A 218 -12.94 -15.99 -19.95
CA THR A 218 -12.99 -15.55 -18.55
C THR A 218 -13.24 -14.05 -18.45
N THR A 219 -12.63 -13.26 -19.34
CA THR A 219 -12.83 -11.80 -19.38
C THR A 219 -14.26 -11.45 -19.79
N LEU A 220 -14.83 -12.15 -20.77
CA LEU A 220 -16.24 -11.99 -21.16
C LEU A 220 -17.19 -12.34 -20.01
N GLY A 221 -16.96 -13.45 -19.31
CA GLY A 221 -17.77 -13.83 -18.15
C GLY A 221 -17.72 -12.80 -17.01
N ALA A 222 -16.53 -12.26 -16.73
CA ALA A 222 -16.36 -11.19 -15.73
C ALA A 222 -17.10 -9.90 -16.14
N ARG A 223 -17.11 -9.57 -17.43
CA ARG A 223 -17.84 -8.42 -17.98
C ARG A 223 -19.34 -8.56 -17.78
N GLU A 224 -19.90 -9.71 -18.13
CA GLU A 224 -21.33 -9.99 -17.94
C GLU A 224 -21.75 -10.00 -16.47
N ALA A 225 -20.92 -10.52 -15.58
CA ALA A 225 -21.16 -10.43 -14.14
C ALA A 225 -21.20 -8.96 -13.66
N THR A 226 -20.22 -8.15 -14.10
CA THR A 226 -20.15 -6.72 -13.77
C THR A 226 -21.39 -5.95 -14.26
N LEU A 227 -21.91 -6.27 -15.45
CA LEU A 227 -23.14 -5.67 -15.96
C LEU A 227 -24.38 -6.04 -15.12
N ARG A 228 -24.46 -7.29 -14.65
CA ARG A 228 -25.55 -7.72 -13.75
C ARG A 228 -25.48 -7.02 -12.40
N GLU A 229 -24.29 -6.87 -11.84
CA GLU A 229 -24.05 -6.15 -10.58
C GLU A 229 -24.41 -4.67 -10.71
N LEU A 230 -24.00 -4.02 -11.81
CA LEU A 230 -24.39 -2.64 -12.11
C LEU A 230 -25.91 -2.51 -12.23
N GLY A 231 -26.57 -3.45 -12.91
CA GLY A 231 -28.02 -3.54 -13.02
C GLY A 231 -28.72 -3.67 -11.66
N ALA A 232 -28.19 -4.52 -10.77
CA ALA A 232 -28.73 -4.74 -9.43
C ALA A 232 -28.49 -3.57 -8.46
N SER A 233 -27.43 -2.77 -8.69
CA SER A 233 -27.12 -1.59 -7.89
C SER A 233 -28.02 -0.36 -8.19
N MET A 234 -28.83 -0.41 -9.25
CA MET A 234 -29.80 0.64 -9.56
C MET A 234 -31.05 0.51 -8.67
N PRO A 235 -31.54 1.60 -8.03
CA PRO A 235 -32.75 1.55 -7.23
C PRO A 235 -33.95 1.14 -8.09
N ASP A 236 -34.88 0.34 -7.53
CA ASP A 236 -36.05 -0.24 -8.22
C ASP A 236 -36.93 0.79 -8.97
N THR A 237 -36.80 2.08 -8.68
CA THR A 237 -37.46 3.18 -9.39
C THR A 237 -36.88 3.49 -10.78
N ARG A 238 -35.78 2.83 -11.19
CA ARG A 238 -35.19 2.92 -12.54
C ARG A 238 -34.87 1.55 -13.14
N ARG A 239 -35.62 0.49 -12.80
CA ARG A 239 -35.67 -0.68 -13.70
C ARG A 239 -36.23 -0.18 -15.03
N LEU A 240 -35.35 -0.05 -16.02
CA LEU A 240 -35.78 0.07 -17.40
C LEU A 240 -36.59 -1.18 -17.71
N GLU A 241 -37.90 -1.02 -17.77
CA GLU A 241 -38.79 -1.98 -18.41
C GLU A 241 -38.26 -2.22 -19.83
N ARG A 242 -37.80 -3.46 -20.07
CA ARG A 242 -37.68 -4.14 -21.36
C ARG A 242 -36.95 -3.40 -22.50
N TYR A 243 -35.99 -4.09 -23.11
CA TYR A 243 -36.20 -4.68 -24.44
C TYR A 243 -35.39 -5.96 -24.56
#